data_AF-A0A8S4QHZ1-F1
#
_entry.id   AF-A0A8S4QHZ1-F1
#
_cell.length_a   1.000
_cell.length_b   1.000
_cell.length_c   1.000
_cell.angle_alpha   90.00
_cell.angle_beta   90.00
_cell.angle_gamma   90.00
#
_symmetry.space_group_name_H-M   'P 1'
#
loop_
_entity.id
_entity.type
_entity.pdbx_description
1 polymer ?
#
loop_
_entity_poly.entity_id
_entity_poly.type
_entity_poly.pdbx_seq_one_letter_code
_entity_poly.pdbx_strand_id
1 'polypeptide(L)' 'MALVDAQGMAGKDFELSEIGPRFQMKLYEIKLGTLEALDAADTEWALRPYINTASKQRFLSQEDGWQEEE' A
#
# COMPACT_ATOMS: atom_id res chain seq x y z
N MET A 1 -9.60 -41.99 17.10
CA MET A 1 -8.15 -41.75 16.89
C MET A 1 -8.04 -41.04 15.54
N ALA A 2 -7.80 -39.75 15.43
CA ALA A 2 -7.33 -38.77 16.39
C ALA A 2 -8.32 -37.59 16.56
N LEU A 3 -8.48 -37.18 17.81
CA LEU A 3 -8.80 -35.81 18.19
C LEU A 3 -7.49 -35.02 18.10
N VAL A 4 -7.51 -33.85 17.45
CA VAL A 4 -6.67 -32.71 17.86
C VAL A 4 -7.53 -31.46 17.72
N ASP A 5 -7.70 -30.82 18.86
CA ASP A 5 -8.45 -29.61 19.11
C ASP A 5 -7.91 -28.41 18.34
N ALA A 6 -8.83 -27.54 17.89
CA ALA A 6 -8.57 -26.12 17.77
C ALA A 6 -9.74 -25.39 18.45
N GLN A 7 -9.64 -25.27 19.78
CA GLN A 7 -10.51 -24.40 20.55
C GLN A 7 -9.99 -22.96 20.42
N GLY A 8 -10.52 -22.22 19.45
CA GLY A 8 -10.41 -20.77 19.34
C GLY A 8 -11.81 -20.17 19.49
N MET A 9 -11.98 -19.32 20.49
CA MET A 9 -13.23 -18.73 20.98
C MET A 9 -14.28 -18.38 19.91
N ALA A 10 -15.54 -18.74 20.21
CA ALA A 10 -16.74 -18.34 19.48
C ALA A 10 -16.80 -16.82 19.27
N GLY A 11 -16.56 -16.40 18.02
CA GLY A 11 -16.61 -15.00 17.60
C GLY A 11 -16.67 -14.91 16.08
N LYS A 12 -17.81 -15.32 15.50
CA LYS A 12 -18.19 -15.23 14.07
C LYS A 12 -17.07 -15.57 13.08
N ASP A 13 -17.12 -16.76 12.51
CA ASP A 13 -16.36 -17.07 11.29
C ASP A 13 -16.87 -16.16 10.15
N PHE A 14 -15.97 -15.35 9.59
CA PHE A 14 -16.28 -14.45 8.48
C PHE A 14 -15.72 -15.04 7.19
N GLU A 15 -16.61 -15.37 6.26
CA GLU A 15 -16.24 -15.75 4.90
C GLU A 15 -16.10 -14.49 4.05
N LEU A 16 -14.90 -14.24 3.52
CA LEU A 16 -14.63 -13.13 2.61
C LEU A 16 -14.44 -13.68 1.20
N SER A 17 -15.33 -13.31 0.28
CA SER A 17 -15.13 -13.52 -1.14
C SER A 17 -14.63 -12.22 -1.77
N GLU A 18 -13.47 -12.26 -2.39
CA GLU A 18 -12.97 -11.12 -3.14
C GLU A 18 -13.81 -10.88 -4.40
N ILE A 19 -14.22 -9.63 -4.61
CA ILE A 19 -14.94 -9.22 -5.82
C ILE A 19 -14.20 -8.02 -6.40
N GLY A 20 -13.64 -8.21 -7.59
CA GLY A 20 -12.90 -7.18 -8.31
C GLY A 20 -11.39 -7.40 -8.32
N PRO A 21 -10.65 -6.49 -8.95
CA PRO A 21 -9.21 -6.60 -9.14
C PRO A 21 -8.41 -6.21 -7.89
N ARG A 22 -7.28 -6.90 -7.66
CA ARG A 22 -6.21 -6.44 -6.77
C ARG A 22 -5.32 -5.45 -7.50
N PHE A 23 -5.00 -4.35 -6.82
CA PHE A 23 -4.00 -3.40 -7.29
C PHE A 23 -2.95 -3.17 -6.23
N GLN A 24 -1.71 -3.07 -6.70
CA GLN A 24 -0.60 -2.53 -5.95
C GLN A 24 -0.22 -1.23 -6.66
N MET A 25 -0.31 -0.09 -5.96
CA MET A 25 -0.10 1.23 -6.56
C MET A 25 1.05 1.96 -5.89
N LYS A 26 1.89 2.60 -6.70
CA LYS A 26 3.02 3.41 -6.22
C LYS A 26 2.72 4.89 -6.43
N LEU A 27 2.66 5.64 -5.35
CA LEU A 27 2.49 7.09 -5.42
C LEU A 27 3.73 7.72 -6.08
N TYR A 28 3.50 8.55 -7.10
CA TYR A 28 4.55 9.27 -7.81
C TYR A 28 4.61 10.75 -7.43
N GLU A 29 3.46 11.43 -7.33
CA GLU A 29 3.41 12.87 -7.03
C GLU A 29 2.08 13.23 -6.35
N ILE A 30 2.12 14.24 -5.47
CA ILE A 30 0.98 14.93 -4.89
C ILE A 30 1.09 16.41 -5.26
N LYS A 31 0.06 16.94 -5.92
CA LYS A 31 -0.08 18.36 -6.26
C LYS A 31 -1.24 18.98 -5.48
N LEU A 32 -1.06 20.22 -5.03
CA LEU A 32 -2.07 21.00 -4.32
C LEU A 32 -3.03 21.70 -5.30
N GLY A 33 -3.74 20.91 -6.11
CA GLY A 33 -4.67 21.44 -7.10
C GLY A 33 -5.47 20.36 -7.81
N THR A 34 -6.43 20.79 -8.62
CA THR A 34 -7.18 19.89 -9.50
C THR A 34 -6.37 19.55 -10.74
N LEU A 35 -6.79 18.52 -11.46
CA LEU A 35 -6.12 18.05 -12.67
C LEU A 35 -6.07 19.12 -13.78
N GLU A 36 -7.05 20.02 -13.82
CA GLU A 36 -7.11 21.15 -14.75
C GLU A 36 -6.08 22.25 -14.43
N ALA A 37 -5.68 22.38 -13.17
CA ALA A 37 -4.75 23.40 -12.70
C ALA A 37 -3.32 22.88 -12.52
N LEU A 38 -2.97 21.73 -13.12
CA LEU A 38 -1.74 20.98 -12.84
C LEU A 38 -0.44 21.79 -13.04
N ASP A 39 -0.44 22.73 -13.99
CA ASP A 39 0.73 23.55 -14.32
C ASP A 39 0.96 24.68 -13.29
N ALA A 40 -0.11 25.17 -12.68
CA ALA A 40 -0.05 26.26 -11.70
C ALA A 40 -0.05 25.74 -10.25
N ALA A 41 -0.43 24.48 -10.04
CA ALA A 41 -0.49 23.86 -8.73
C ALA A 41 0.92 23.48 -8.23
N ASP A 42 1.20 23.85 -6.99
CA ASP A 42 2.45 23.51 -6.32
C ASP A 42 2.53 22.01 -6.01
N THR A 43 3.72 21.45 -6.19
CA THR A 43 4.01 20.07 -5.80
C THR A 43 4.24 20.00 -4.30
N GLU A 44 3.38 19.28 -3.59
CA GLU A 44 3.55 19.00 -2.16
C GLU A 44 4.62 17.92 -1.94
N TRP A 45 4.55 16.85 -2.73
CA TRP A 45 5.47 15.73 -2.63
C TRP A 45 5.69 15.06 -3.99
N ALA A 46 6.92 14.64 -4.27
CA ALA A 46 7.25 13.87 -5.48
C ALA A 46 8.27 12.77 -5.18
N LEU A 47 8.07 11.62 -5.82
CA LEU A 47 9.00 10.50 -5.82
C LEU A 47 10.25 10.87 -6.61
N ARG A 48 11.41 10.94 -5.92
CA ARG A 48 12.71 11.21 -6.55
C ARG A 48 13.60 9.96 -6.47
N PRO A 49 13.59 9.08 -7.49
CA PRO A 49 14.32 7.81 -7.42
C PRO A 49 15.83 7.95 -7.59
N TYR A 50 16.32 9.05 -8.18
CA TYR A 50 17.73 9.21 -8.57
C TYR A 50 18.57 9.97 -7.54
N ILE A 51 18.15 10.01 -6.27
CA ILE A 51 18.98 10.55 -5.18
C ILE A 51 19.63 9.39 -4.41
N ASN A 52 20.84 9.60 -3.89
CA ASN A 52 21.64 8.55 -3.22
C ASN A 52 20.91 7.83 -2.07
N THR A 53 19.94 8.49 -1.44
CA THR A 53 19.19 7.96 -0.30
C THR A 53 17.76 7.53 -0.67
N ALA A 54 17.40 7.51 -1.96
CA ALA A 54 16.03 7.22 -2.41
C ALA A 54 15.51 5.88 -1.89
N SER A 55 16.33 4.82 -1.94
CA SER A 55 15.95 3.48 -1.46
C SER A 55 15.79 3.36 0.05
N LYS A 56 16.32 4.32 0.81
CA LYS A 56 16.27 4.33 2.28
C LYS A 56 15.12 5.18 2.82
N GLN A 57 14.62 6.11 2.02
CA GLN A 57 13.56 7.03 2.41
C GLN A 57 12.20 6.35 2.28
N ARG A 58 11.56 6.10 3.42
CA ARG A 58 10.17 5.62 3.50
C ARG A 58 9.28 6.79 3.90
N PHE A 59 8.20 7.03 3.16
CA PHE A 59 7.37 8.23 3.34
C PHE A 59 6.04 7.95 4.05
N LEU A 60 5.30 6.91 3.61
CA LEU A 60 3.93 6.65 4.05
C LEU A 60 3.76 5.33 4.82
N SER A 61 4.78 4.48 4.86
CA SER A 61 4.79 3.20 5.56
C SER A 61 6.16 2.93 6.15
N GLN A 62 6.20 2.20 7.27
CA GLN A 62 7.48 1.72 7.81
C GLN A 62 7.98 0.48 7.09
N GLU A 63 7.12 -0.22 6.35
CA GLU A 63 7.43 -1.44 5.62
C GLU A 63 7.49 -1.13 4.13
N ASP A 64 8.32 -1.88 3.40
CA ASP A 64 8.28 -1.82 1.94
C ASP A 64 7.04 -2.59 1.48
N GLY A 65 6.12 -1.87 0.83
CA GLY A 65 4.91 -2.47 0.29
C GLY A 65 5.17 -3.31 -0.96
N TRP A 66 6.40 -3.37 -1.47
CA TRP A 66 6.82 -4.09 -2.67
C TRP A 66 7.80 -5.21 -2.34
N GLN A 67 7.33 -6.19 -1.58
CA GLN A 67 8.00 -7.49 -1.54
C GLN A 67 7.64 -8.22 -2.83
N GLU A 68 8.59 -8.44 -3.73
CA GLU A 68 8.41 -9.39 -4.82
C GLU A 68 8.37 -10.78 -4.18
N GLU A 69 7.18 -11.40 -4.10
CA GLU A 69 7.10 -12.83 -3.80
C GLU A 69 7.69 -13.58 -5.00
N GLU A 70 8.82 -14.25 -4.77
CA GLU A 70 9.55 -15.06 -5.76
C GLU A 70 8.80 -16.35 -6.12
#